data_AF-A0A7Y6PXL8-F1
#
_entry.id   AF-A0A7Y6PXL8-F1
#
_cell.length_a   1.000
_cell.length_b   1.000
_cell.length_c   1.000
_cell.angle_alpha   90.00
_cell.angle_beta   90.00
_cell.angle_gamma   90.00
#
_symmetry.space_group_name_H-M   'P 1'
#
loop_
_entity.id
_entity.type
_entity.pdbx_description
1 polymer ?
#
loop_
_entity_poly.entity_id
_entity_poly.type
_entity_poly.pdbx_seq_one_letter_code
_entity_poly.pdbx_strand_id
1 'polypeptide(L)'
;MRASILLLALVACERPSPRVICHNANCIAPSAERDDSLPVLDESLALTYGGLPLVDGVELDTFWFGAESRCLFAHDLDHDTSTSAVVAAQHVADHLASTDRPAWNGERFYVLVELKANVADPYDSFHTPEQRALHAECALDVLDTVLAGARARGHMITVGFLSSAPALLRELVARPRWSAYDSAPDLERMLIGDIFAPYSSVVPELSDYEVPLDGMEFHPDFMTRTREETYRALGLELFQWSFVMTPEAFDSLERWEPAFVLTNEARLVRNWIER
;
A
#
# COMPACT_ATOMS: atom_id res chain seq x y z
N MET A 1 -34.40 -47.87 -16.76
CA MET A 1 -33.01 -47.41 -16.93
C MET A 1 -32.96 -45.92 -16.63
N ARG A 2 -32.38 -45.52 -15.49
CA ARG A 2 -32.09 -44.12 -15.16
C ARG A 2 -30.57 -43.98 -15.17
N ALA A 3 -30.05 -43.20 -16.12
CA ALA A 3 -28.65 -42.84 -16.17
C ALA A 3 -28.42 -41.68 -15.18
N SER A 4 -27.74 -41.94 -14.08
CA SER A 4 -27.21 -40.90 -13.21
C SER A 4 -25.98 -40.31 -13.89
N ILE A 5 -26.10 -39.10 -14.41
CA ILE A 5 -24.96 -38.31 -14.91
C ILE A 5 -24.23 -37.78 -13.67
N LEU A 6 -23.06 -38.35 -13.38
CA LEU A 6 -22.09 -37.78 -12.45
C LEU A 6 -21.55 -36.48 -13.09
N LEU A 7 -22.01 -35.32 -12.63
CA LEU A 7 -21.28 -34.07 -12.84
C LEU A 7 -20.03 -34.12 -11.96
N LEU A 8 -18.90 -34.50 -12.56
CA LEU A 8 -17.60 -34.13 -12.02
C LEU A 8 -17.51 -32.60 -12.12
N ALA A 9 -17.78 -31.92 -11.01
CA ALA A 9 -17.38 -30.54 -10.84
C ALA A 9 -15.84 -30.52 -10.90
N LEU A 10 -15.31 -30.13 -12.07
CA LEU A 10 -13.94 -29.66 -12.19
C LEU A 10 -13.88 -28.37 -11.36
N VAL A 11 -13.60 -28.52 -10.06
CA VAL A 11 -13.12 -27.42 -9.25
C VAL A 11 -11.73 -27.13 -9.79
N ALA A 12 -11.66 -26.30 -10.83
CA ALA A 12 -10.42 -25.66 -11.19
C ALA A 12 -10.00 -24.90 -9.93
N CYS A 13 -8.82 -25.18 -9.39
CA CYS A 13 -8.26 -24.30 -8.36
C CYS A 13 -8.16 -22.93 -9.00
N GLU A 14 -9.02 -22.00 -8.59
CA GLU A 14 -8.89 -20.61 -8.98
C GLU A 14 -7.57 -20.11 -8.42
N ARG A 15 -6.71 -19.56 -9.28
CA ARG A 15 -5.46 -18.94 -8.85
C ARG A 15 -5.79 -17.74 -7.96
N PRO A 16 -4.97 -17.43 -6.95
CA PRO A 16 -5.11 -16.19 -6.18
C PRO A 16 -5.14 -14.97 -7.11
N SER A 17 -6.06 -14.05 -6.84
CA SER A 17 -6.22 -12.81 -7.61
C SER A 17 -6.06 -11.59 -6.69
N PRO A 18 -4.84 -11.36 -6.15
CA PRO A 18 -4.59 -10.20 -5.29
C PRO A 18 -4.87 -8.89 -6.02
N ARG A 19 -5.18 -7.85 -5.26
CA ARG A 19 -5.21 -6.47 -5.77
C ARG A 19 -3.78 -6.03 -6.07
N VAL A 20 -3.55 -5.45 -7.24
CA VAL A 20 -2.22 -5.01 -7.68
C VAL A 20 -2.04 -3.55 -7.30
N ILE A 21 -1.20 -3.28 -6.30
CA ILE A 21 -0.89 -1.95 -5.81
C ILE A 21 0.45 -1.52 -6.37
N CYS A 22 0.52 -0.27 -6.82
CA CYS A 22 1.75 0.28 -7.34
C CYS A 22 2.72 0.68 -6.24
N HIS A 23 3.79 -0.08 -6.06
CA HIS A 23 4.79 0.14 -5.02
C HIS A 23 5.65 1.37 -5.33
N ASN A 24 5.89 2.21 -4.33
CA ASN A 24 6.66 3.47 -4.41
C ASN A 24 6.28 4.36 -5.60
N ALA A 25 4.98 4.38 -5.93
CA ALA A 25 4.42 5.03 -7.12
C ALA A 25 5.05 4.62 -8.49
N ASN A 26 5.82 3.53 -8.56
CA ASN A 26 6.64 3.18 -9.70
C ASN A 26 6.36 1.78 -10.26
N CYS A 27 5.34 1.68 -11.12
CA CYS A 27 4.96 0.44 -11.82
C CYS A 27 5.53 0.31 -13.22
N ILE A 28 6.45 1.20 -13.58
CA ILE A 28 7.01 1.29 -14.92
C ILE A 28 8.21 0.36 -15.05
N ALA A 29 9.07 0.36 -14.02
CA ALA A 29 10.24 -0.49 -13.94
C ALA A 29 10.73 -0.62 -12.49
N PRO A 30 11.36 -1.74 -12.12
CA PRO A 30 11.98 -1.91 -10.81
C PRO A 30 13.31 -1.13 -10.73
N SER A 31 13.23 0.19 -10.51
CA SER A 31 14.38 1.12 -10.45
C SER A 31 14.16 2.12 -9.33
N ALA A 32 14.98 2.02 -8.27
CA ALA A 32 14.80 2.80 -7.05
C ALA A 32 15.00 4.30 -7.30
N GLU A 33 15.82 4.64 -8.30
CA GLU A 33 16.09 6.02 -8.72
C GLU A 33 14.87 6.74 -9.29
N ARG A 34 13.78 6.01 -9.53
CA ARG A 34 12.51 6.49 -10.09
C ARG A 34 11.38 6.55 -9.06
N ASP A 35 11.58 5.90 -7.92
CA ASP A 35 10.59 5.79 -6.85
C ASP A 35 10.19 7.18 -6.35
N ASP A 36 8.92 7.31 -6.00
CA ASP A 36 8.29 8.53 -5.47
C ASP A 36 8.63 9.83 -6.20
N SER A 37 8.57 9.78 -7.53
CA SER A 37 8.66 10.98 -8.37
C SER A 37 7.33 11.25 -9.08
N LEU A 38 6.93 12.53 -9.15
CA LEU A 38 5.66 12.92 -9.79
C LEU A 38 5.52 12.41 -11.24
N PRO A 39 6.55 12.49 -12.11
CA PRO A 39 6.44 11.97 -13.47
C PRO A 39 6.17 10.46 -13.51
N VAL A 40 6.74 9.71 -12.57
CA VAL A 40 6.59 8.25 -12.51
C VAL A 40 5.25 7.86 -11.90
N LEU A 41 4.77 8.59 -10.90
CA LEU A 41 3.41 8.47 -10.37
C LEU A 41 2.36 8.65 -11.49
N ASP A 42 2.47 9.74 -12.26
CA ASP A 42 1.54 10.02 -13.37
C ASP A 42 1.59 8.94 -14.45
N GLU A 43 2.79 8.46 -14.80
CA GLU A 43 2.99 7.38 -15.76
C GLU A 43 2.36 6.07 -15.27
N SER A 44 2.57 5.73 -13.99
CA SER A 44 2.04 4.53 -13.33
C SER A 44 0.51 4.51 -13.28
N LEU A 45 -0.11 5.64 -12.91
CA LEU A 45 -1.58 5.79 -12.87
C LEU A 45 -2.22 5.70 -14.27
N ALA A 46 -1.47 6.06 -15.32
CA ALA A 46 -1.94 5.97 -16.71
C ALA A 46 -1.81 4.57 -17.33
N LEU A 47 -1.17 3.61 -16.65
CA LEU A 47 -0.95 2.28 -17.18
C LEU A 47 -2.26 1.52 -17.40
N THR A 48 -2.33 0.80 -18.52
CA THR A 48 -3.48 -0.05 -18.84
C THR A 48 -3.09 -1.48 -19.25
N TYR A 49 -4.03 -2.40 -19.04
CA TYR A 49 -4.00 -3.79 -19.50
C TYR A 49 -5.32 -4.12 -20.18
N GLY A 50 -5.30 -4.54 -21.45
CA GLY A 50 -6.54 -4.84 -22.18
C GLY A 50 -7.54 -3.67 -22.27
N GLY A 51 -7.07 -2.42 -22.13
CA GLY A 51 -7.92 -1.22 -22.10
C GLY A 51 -8.51 -0.85 -20.74
N LEU A 52 -8.19 -1.60 -19.67
CA LEU A 52 -8.57 -1.30 -18.29
C LEU A 52 -7.35 -0.76 -17.52
N PRO A 53 -7.55 -0.02 -16.41
CA PRO A 53 -6.45 0.39 -15.52
C PRO A 53 -5.61 -0.83 -15.11
N LEU A 54 -4.29 -0.73 -15.17
CA LEU A 54 -3.42 -1.86 -14.86
C LEU A 54 -3.46 -2.21 -13.36
N VAL A 55 -3.50 -1.18 -12.52
CA VAL A 55 -3.40 -1.26 -11.06
C VAL A 55 -4.77 -1.10 -10.40
N ASP A 56 -4.85 -1.56 -9.16
CA ASP A 56 -5.98 -1.37 -8.25
C ASP A 56 -5.76 -0.17 -7.31
N GLY A 57 -4.51 0.29 -7.19
CA GLY A 57 -4.13 1.37 -6.31
C GLY A 57 -2.67 1.75 -6.43
N VAL A 58 -2.24 2.67 -5.57
CA VAL A 58 -0.86 3.17 -5.47
C VAL A 58 -0.45 3.31 -4.02
N GLU A 59 0.82 3.09 -3.75
CA GLU A 59 1.48 3.45 -2.51
C GLU A 59 2.22 4.78 -2.69
N LEU A 60 2.16 5.62 -1.65
CA LEU A 60 2.93 6.86 -1.53
C LEU A 60 3.76 6.80 -0.25
N ASP A 61 5.08 6.98 -0.40
CA ASP A 61 5.94 7.15 0.75
C ASP A 61 5.88 8.57 1.31
N THR A 62 5.68 8.64 2.62
CA THR A 62 5.72 9.88 3.38
C THR A 62 6.95 9.88 4.29
N PHE A 63 7.87 10.80 3.99
CA PHE A 63 9.10 10.98 4.75
C PHE A 63 9.08 12.30 5.50
N TRP A 64 9.19 12.26 6.84
CA TRP A 64 9.32 13.48 7.64
C TRP A 64 10.77 13.94 7.70
N PHE A 65 11.14 14.95 6.91
CA PHE A 65 12.48 15.51 6.93
C PHE A 65 12.68 16.41 8.16
N GLY A 66 13.30 15.85 9.20
CA GLY A 66 13.37 16.47 10.52
C GLY A 66 14.12 17.81 10.55
N ALA A 67 15.13 17.99 9.69
CA ALA A 67 15.93 19.21 9.61
C ALA A 67 15.13 20.42 9.12
N GLU A 68 14.17 20.20 8.21
CA GLU A 68 13.34 21.27 7.63
C GLU A 68 11.91 21.28 8.18
N SER A 69 11.54 20.28 9.00
CA SER A 69 10.16 20.10 9.48
C SER A 69 9.15 20.03 8.34
N ARG A 70 9.46 19.21 7.32
CA ARG A 70 8.65 19.04 6.10
C ARG A 70 8.30 17.57 5.90
N CYS A 71 7.12 17.34 5.36
CA CYS A 71 6.66 16.03 4.93
C CYS A 71 6.85 15.89 3.42
N LEU A 72 7.71 14.97 3.01
CA LEU A 72 8.15 14.77 1.63
C LEU A 72 7.47 13.54 1.03
N PHE A 73 7.31 13.57 -0.29
CA PHE A 73 7.02 12.38 -1.09
C PHE A 73 8.35 11.76 -1.50
N ALA A 74 8.79 10.73 -0.78
CA ALA A 74 10.12 10.15 -0.96
C ALA A 74 10.27 8.82 -0.21
N HIS A 75 10.75 7.78 -0.89
CA HIS A 75 11.23 6.55 -0.26
C HIS A 75 12.47 6.82 0.60
N ASP A 76 13.46 7.50 0.02
CA ASP A 76 14.76 7.82 0.62
C ASP A 76 15.12 9.31 0.45
N LEU A 77 16.06 9.84 1.26
CA LEU A 77 16.50 11.25 1.18
C LEU A 77 17.66 11.52 0.20
N ASP A 78 18.16 10.50 -0.48
CA ASP A 78 19.26 10.61 -1.44
C ASP A 78 18.80 11.05 -2.85
N HIS A 79 17.50 11.32 -3.01
CA HIS A 79 16.83 11.74 -4.25
C HIS A 79 16.12 13.10 -4.12
N ASP A 80 15.09 13.36 -4.94
CA ASP A 80 14.37 14.63 -4.97
C ASP A 80 13.59 14.90 -3.68
N THR A 81 14.10 15.81 -2.86
CA THR A 81 13.46 16.27 -1.61
C THR A 81 12.60 17.53 -1.79
N SER A 82 12.33 17.93 -3.04
CA SER A 82 11.56 19.15 -3.32
C SER A 82 10.04 18.92 -3.22
N THR A 83 9.57 17.69 -3.45
CA THR A 83 8.15 17.38 -3.53
C THR A 83 7.57 17.05 -2.15
N SER A 84 6.45 17.69 -1.79
CA SER A 84 5.70 17.34 -0.57
C SER A 84 4.73 16.18 -0.82
N ALA A 85 4.46 15.39 0.22
CA ALA A 85 3.50 14.28 0.17
C ALA A 85 2.10 14.73 -0.32
N VAL A 86 1.64 15.91 0.11
CA VAL A 86 0.34 16.47 -0.31
C VAL A 86 0.31 16.82 -1.80
N VAL A 87 1.44 17.22 -2.40
CA VAL A 87 1.51 17.45 -3.86
C VAL A 87 1.35 16.13 -4.61
N ALA A 88 2.02 15.05 -4.18
CA ALA A 88 1.82 13.73 -4.78
C ALA A 88 0.38 13.22 -4.61
N ALA A 89 -0.20 13.43 -3.42
CA ALA A 89 -1.61 13.14 -3.17
C ALA A 89 -2.55 13.89 -4.12
N GLN A 90 -2.22 15.13 -4.50
CA GLN A 90 -3.00 15.91 -5.46
C GLN A 90 -2.99 15.27 -6.86
N HIS A 91 -1.87 14.68 -7.31
CA HIS A 91 -1.82 13.95 -8.58
C HIS A 91 -2.74 12.72 -8.57
N VAL A 92 -2.77 11.98 -7.45
CA VAL A 92 -3.74 10.87 -7.27
C VAL A 92 -5.18 11.40 -7.28
N ALA A 93 -5.45 12.50 -6.57
CA ALA A 93 -6.77 13.12 -6.52
C ALA A 93 -7.25 13.58 -7.92
N ASP A 94 -6.37 14.20 -8.70
CA ASP A 94 -6.64 14.65 -10.07
C ASP A 94 -6.90 13.47 -11.01
N HIS A 95 -6.14 12.38 -10.86
CA HIS A 95 -6.40 11.14 -11.58
C HIS A 95 -7.81 10.60 -11.27
N LEU A 96 -8.15 10.45 -9.98
CA LEU A 96 -9.47 9.99 -9.54
C LEU A 96 -10.61 10.86 -10.07
N ALA A 97 -10.43 12.18 -10.09
CA ALA A 97 -11.43 13.12 -10.58
C ALA A 97 -11.59 13.10 -12.12
N SER A 98 -10.58 12.62 -12.86
CA SER A 98 -10.54 12.63 -14.33
C SER A 98 -11.01 11.33 -14.98
N THR A 99 -11.03 10.21 -14.25
CA THR A 99 -11.41 8.89 -14.76
C THR A 99 -12.76 8.40 -14.21
N ASP A 100 -13.50 7.65 -15.04
CA ASP A 100 -14.71 6.94 -14.60
C ASP A 100 -14.40 5.54 -14.02
N ARG A 101 -13.17 5.05 -14.24
CA ARG A 101 -12.73 3.75 -13.74
C ARG A 101 -11.27 3.86 -13.30
N PRO A 102 -11.01 4.11 -12.01
CA PRO A 102 -9.64 4.31 -11.52
C PRO A 102 -8.89 3.00 -11.25
N ALA A 103 -9.61 1.89 -11.04
CA ALA A 103 -9.03 0.60 -10.65
C ALA A 103 -9.44 -0.54 -11.58
N TRP A 104 -8.59 -1.56 -11.68
CA TRP A 104 -8.89 -2.82 -12.37
C TRP A 104 -10.14 -3.50 -11.80
N ASN A 105 -10.20 -3.66 -10.47
CA ASN A 105 -11.28 -4.33 -9.75
C ASN A 105 -12.68 -3.73 -9.98
N GLY A 106 -12.76 -2.46 -10.39
CA GLY A 106 -14.02 -1.77 -10.70
C GLY A 106 -14.90 -1.42 -9.49
N GLU A 107 -14.44 -1.66 -8.27
CA GLU A 107 -15.16 -1.41 -7.02
C GLU A 107 -14.61 -0.20 -6.28
N ARG A 108 -13.29 -0.16 -6.04
CA ARG A 108 -12.62 0.91 -5.30
C ARG A 108 -11.16 1.07 -5.69
N PHE A 109 -10.63 2.27 -5.47
CA PHE A 109 -9.21 2.57 -5.61
C PHE A 109 -8.53 2.53 -4.25
N TYR A 110 -7.34 1.93 -4.20
CA TYR A 110 -6.56 1.83 -2.96
C TYR A 110 -5.43 2.86 -2.97
N VAL A 111 -5.25 3.56 -1.85
CA VAL A 111 -4.07 4.40 -1.62
C VAL A 111 -3.41 3.94 -0.34
N LEU A 112 -2.19 3.43 -0.45
CA LEU A 112 -1.38 3.12 0.72
C LEU A 112 -0.47 4.31 1.01
N VAL A 113 -0.44 4.75 2.25
CA VAL A 113 0.38 5.85 2.72
C VAL A 113 1.38 5.25 3.70
N GLU A 114 2.62 5.07 3.27
CA GLU A 114 3.68 4.56 4.14
C GLU A 114 4.25 5.73 4.96
N LEU A 115 4.25 5.59 6.28
CA LEU A 115 4.91 6.53 7.18
C LEU A 115 6.32 5.99 7.49
N LYS A 116 7.33 6.54 6.80
CA LYS A 116 8.74 6.16 7.00
C LYS A 116 9.16 6.41 8.45
N ALA A 117 9.90 5.47 9.04
CA ALA A 117 10.28 5.51 10.45
C ALA A 117 11.35 6.56 10.77
N ASN A 118 12.20 6.88 9.80
CA ASN A 118 13.36 7.75 9.95
C ASN A 118 13.05 9.21 9.59
N VAL A 119 13.92 10.12 10.06
CA VAL A 119 13.78 11.57 9.80
C VAL A 119 15.00 12.23 9.15
N ALA A 120 16.06 11.46 8.88
CA ALA A 120 17.29 11.90 8.23
C ALA A 120 18.02 10.72 7.57
N ASP A 121 19.01 11.04 6.74
CA ASP A 121 20.02 10.13 6.18
C ASP A 121 21.38 10.46 6.83
N PRO A 122 22.12 9.48 7.38
CA PRO A 122 21.78 8.06 7.48
C PRO A 122 20.58 7.76 8.38
N TYR A 123 19.96 6.60 8.19
CA TYR A 123 18.79 6.07 8.93
C TYR A 123 19.07 5.72 10.40
N ASP A 124 19.77 6.58 11.12
CA ASP A 124 20.04 6.48 12.56
C ASP A 124 19.22 7.48 13.39
N SER A 125 18.51 8.40 12.72
CA SER A 125 17.65 9.40 13.36
C SER A 125 16.17 9.04 13.24
N PHE A 126 15.47 9.13 14.37
CA PHE A 126 14.05 8.81 14.51
C PHE A 126 13.25 10.00 15.02
N HIS A 127 11.93 9.93 14.82
CA HIS A 127 11.01 10.98 15.22
C HIS A 127 11.01 11.26 16.73
N THR A 128 11.08 12.54 17.11
CA THR A 128 10.62 13.00 18.44
C THR A 128 9.09 12.82 18.56
N PRO A 129 8.50 12.88 19.77
CA PRO A 129 7.05 12.87 19.93
C PRO A 129 6.34 13.95 19.10
N GLU A 130 6.88 15.16 19.06
CA GLU A 130 6.34 16.27 18.28
C GLU A 130 6.41 16.00 16.77
N GLN A 131 7.54 15.45 16.30
CA GLN A 131 7.69 15.07 14.89
C GLN A 131 6.73 13.96 14.48
N ARG A 132 6.48 12.96 15.35
CA ARG A 132 5.47 11.92 15.07
C ARG A 132 4.09 12.53 14.89
N ALA A 133 3.71 13.47 15.76
CA ALA A 133 2.40 14.13 15.68
C ALA A 133 2.26 14.92 14.36
N LEU A 134 3.32 15.61 13.93
CA LEU A 134 3.32 16.36 12.67
C LEU A 134 3.29 15.44 11.45
N HIS A 135 4.02 14.31 11.47
CA HIS A 135 3.99 13.33 10.40
C HIS A 135 2.61 12.66 10.28
N ALA A 136 1.98 12.34 11.41
CA ALA A 136 0.60 11.84 11.44
C ALA A 136 -0.40 12.85 10.83
N GLU A 137 -0.28 14.14 11.15
CA GLU A 137 -1.14 15.16 10.52
C GLU A 137 -0.89 15.26 9.01
N CYS A 138 0.36 15.13 8.54
CA CYS A 138 0.67 15.08 7.11
C CYS A 138 -0.01 13.89 6.41
N ALA A 139 0.04 12.69 7.01
CA ALA A 139 -0.62 11.52 6.44
C ALA A 139 -2.15 11.72 6.34
N LEU A 140 -2.75 12.44 7.30
CA LEU A 140 -4.17 12.82 7.23
C LEU A 140 -4.45 13.89 6.17
N ASP A 141 -3.50 14.80 5.89
CA ASP A 141 -3.61 15.75 4.77
C ASP A 141 -3.58 15.02 3.41
N VAL A 142 -2.76 13.97 3.28
CA VAL A 142 -2.77 13.08 2.09
C VAL A 142 -4.15 12.43 1.93
N LEU A 143 -4.71 11.86 3.00
CA LEU A 143 -6.06 11.27 2.98
C LEU A 143 -7.12 12.29 2.54
N ASP A 144 -7.13 13.49 3.12
CA ASP A 144 -8.11 14.52 2.78
C ASP A 144 -8.06 14.90 1.30
N THR A 145 -6.86 15.08 0.76
CA THR A 145 -6.66 15.41 -0.66
C THR A 145 -7.17 14.31 -1.57
N VAL A 146 -6.78 13.05 -1.32
CA VAL A 146 -7.22 11.90 -2.13
C VAL A 146 -8.74 11.72 -2.05
N LEU A 147 -9.31 11.82 -0.85
CA LEU A 147 -10.75 11.68 -0.62
C LEU A 147 -11.54 12.76 -1.36
N ALA A 148 -11.04 14.00 -1.41
CA ALA A 148 -11.66 15.06 -2.19
C ALA A 148 -11.70 14.74 -3.69
N GLY A 149 -10.60 14.19 -4.23
CA GLY A 149 -10.53 13.73 -5.63
C GLY A 149 -11.50 12.58 -5.93
N ALA A 150 -11.54 11.57 -5.06
CA ALA A 150 -12.48 10.45 -5.16
C ALA A 150 -13.94 10.92 -5.21
N ARG A 151 -14.31 11.84 -4.31
CA ARG A 151 -15.66 12.41 -4.21
C ARG A 151 -16.09 13.19 -5.44
N ALA A 152 -15.17 13.78 -6.18
CA ALA A 152 -15.49 14.51 -7.41
C ALA A 152 -16.15 13.63 -8.49
N ARG A 153 -15.91 12.32 -8.45
CA ARG A 153 -16.50 11.32 -9.35
C ARG A 153 -17.32 10.24 -8.64
N GLY A 154 -17.47 10.33 -7.32
CA GLY A 154 -18.21 9.34 -6.53
C GLY A 154 -17.52 7.98 -6.44
N HIS A 155 -16.18 7.96 -6.50
CA HIS A 155 -15.40 6.73 -6.32
C HIS A 155 -15.36 6.32 -4.85
N MET A 156 -15.42 5.01 -4.63
CA MET A 156 -15.08 4.42 -3.33
C MET A 156 -13.56 4.32 -3.22
N ILE A 157 -13.01 4.63 -2.05
CA ILE A 157 -11.58 4.45 -1.79
C ILE A 157 -11.31 3.70 -0.49
N THR A 158 -10.17 3.02 -0.47
CA THR A 158 -9.54 2.55 0.77
C THR A 158 -8.22 3.27 0.94
N VAL A 159 -8.00 3.88 2.10
CA VAL A 159 -6.71 4.47 2.47
C VAL A 159 -6.07 3.63 3.57
N GLY A 160 -5.02 2.91 3.23
CA GLY A 160 -4.22 2.14 4.18
C GLY A 160 -3.05 2.97 4.69
N PHE A 161 -2.83 2.98 6.00
CA PHE A 161 -1.67 3.61 6.60
C PHE A 161 -0.70 2.53 7.06
N LEU A 162 0.47 2.51 6.43
CA LEU A 162 1.49 1.48 6.57
C LEU A 162 2.66 2.05 7.36
N SER A 163 3.22 1.28 8.30
CA SER A 163 4.49 1.65 8.93
C SER A 163 5.17 0.49 9.66
N SER A 164 6.49 0.41 9.51
CA SER A 164 7.39 -0.41 10.34
C SER A 164 7.69 0.21 11.71
N ALA A 165 7.20 1.43 11.99
CA ALA A 165 7.32 2.08 13.29
C ALA A 165 5.94 2.15 13.99
N PRO A 166 5.61 1.20 14.88
CA PRO A 166 4.29 1.14 15.55
C PRO A 166 3.86 2.43 16.24
N ALA A 167 4.82 3.22 16.73
CA ALA A 167 4.56 4.51 17.36
C ALA A 167 3.95 5.55 16.40
N LEU A 168 4.19 5.46 15.09
CA LEU A 168 3.59 6.35 14.09
C LEU A 168 2.11 6.03 13.88
N LEU A 169 1.76 4.73 13.74
CA LEU A 169 0.35 4.32 13.64
C LEU A 169 -0.44 4.66 14.91
N ARG A 170 0.17 4.48 16.09
CA ARG A 170 -0.43 4.90 17.37
C ARG A 170 -0.66 6.41 17.43
N GLU A 171 0.28 7.22 16.94
CA GLU A 171 0.14 8.67 16.92
C GLU A 171 -0.96 9.12 15.96
N LEU A 172 -1.07 8.46 14.80
CA LEU A 172 -2.09 8.68 13.79
C LEU A 172 -3.51 8.47 14.34
N VAL A 173 -3.78 7.32 14.96
CA VAL A 173 -5.11 7.03 15.53
C VAL A 173 -5.47 7.96 16.69
N ALA A 174 -4.48 8.52 17.37
CA ALA A 174 -4.68 9.46 18.47
C ALA A 174 -5.05 10.87 17.98
N ARG A 175 -4.96 11.16 16.67
CA ARG A 175 -5.34 12.47 16.12
C ARG A 175 -6.86 12.64 16.13
N PRO A 176 -7.41 13.80 16.56
CA PRO A 176 -8.86 14.04 16.52
C PRO A 176 -9.46 13.85 15.12
N ARG A 177 -8.72 14.24 14.07
CA ARG A 177 -9.11 14.06 12.67
C ARG A 177 -9.32 12.60 12.27
N TRP A 178 -8.59 11.65 12.88
CA TRP A 178 -8.80 10.22 12.61
C TRP A 178 -10.27 9.83 12.85
N SER A 179 -10.82 10.13 14.02
CA SER A 179 -12.22 9.77 14.33
C SER A 179 -13.27 10.48 13.47
N ALA A 180 -12.91 11.58 12.80
CA ALA A 180 -13.83 12.32 11.92
C ALA A 180 -14.25 11.52 10.68
N TYR A 181 -13.50 10.48 10.31
CA TYR A 181 -13.78 9.63 9.15
C TYR A 181 -14.57 8.36 9.48
N ASP A 182 -14.90 8.10 10.76
CA ASP A 182 -15.68 6.89 11.16
C ASP A 182 -17.05 6.81 10.47
N SER A 183 -17.59 7.95 10.05
CA SER A 183 -18.89 8.06 9.38
C SER A 183 -18.81 8.34 7.87
N ALA A 184 -17.61 8.30 7.27
CA ALA A 184 -17.45 8.54 5.84
C ALA A 184 -17.87 7.29 5.05
N PRO A 185 -19.02 7.28 4.34
CA PRO A 185 -19.54 6.06 3.72
C PRO A 185 -18.76 5.65 2.46
N ASP A 186 -17.94 6.54 1.93
CA ASP A 186 -17.16 6.42 0.70
C ASP A 186 -15.68 6.11 0.94
N LEU A 187 -15.30 5.96 2.21
CA LEU A 187 -13.93 5.75 2.65
C LEU A 187 -13.86 4.55 3.59
N GLU A 188 -12.97 3.63 3.28
CA GLU A 188 -12.46 2.66 4.24
C GLU A 188 -11.04 3.05 4.65
N ARG A 189 -10.68 2.85 5.91
CA ARG A 189 -9.32 3.07 6.40
C ARG A 189 -8.76 1.77 6.94
N MET A 190 -7.47 1.57 6.72
CA MET A 190 -6.74 0.42 7.24
C MET A 190 -5.50 0.87 7.99
N LEU A 191 -5.13 0.13 9.03
CA LEU A 191 -3.82 0.21 9.68
C LEU A 191 -3.03 -1.04 9.32
N ILE A 192 -1.85 -0.86 8.75
CA ILE A 192 -1.04 -1.94 8.21
C ILE A 192 0.32 -1.92 8.91
N GLY A 193 0.66 -3.02 9.58
CA GLY A 193 2.02 -3.22 10.09
C GLY A 193 2.94 -3.71 8.97
N ASP A 194 4.24 -3.49 9.12
CA ASP A 194 5.25 -3.97 8.18
C ASP A 194 6.34 -4.75 8.93
N ILE A 195 6.69 -5.92 8.40
CA ILE A 195 7.75 -6.78 8.91
C ILE A 195 8.91 -6.81 7.90
N PHE A 196 9.80 -5.83 8.06
CA PHE A 196 10.98 -5.61 7.24
C PHE A 196 12.25 -6.27 7.80
N ALA A 197 12.30 -7.60 7.91
CA ALA A 197 13.55 -8.30 8.28
C ALA A 197 14.36 -8.69 7.03
N PRO A 198 15.71 -8.76 7.01
CA PRO A 198 16.69 -8.24 7.95
C PRO A 198 17.31 -6.90 7.48
N TYR A 199 16.74 -6.24 6.48
CA TYR A 199 17.30 -5.01 5.92
C TYR A 199 17.09 -3.79 6.81
N SER A 200 16.19 -3.87 7.80
CA SER A 200 16.02 -2.87 8.85
C SER A 200 16.64 -3.33 10.16
N SER A 201 17.29 -2.40 10.87
CA SER A 201 17.76 -2.59 12.25
C SER A 201 16.61 -2.60 13.27
N VAL A 202 15.38 -2.33 12.81
CA VAL A 202 14.15 -2.30 13.60
C VAL A 202 13.10 -3.13 12.87
N VAL A 203 12.96 -4.39 13.27
CA VAL A 203 11.86 -5.25 12.82
C VAL A 203 10.86 -5.31 13.96
N PRO A 204 9.71 -4.63 13.87
CA PRO A 204 8.70 -4.72 14.91
C PRO A 204 8.14 -6.15 14.96
N GLU A 205 7.86 -6.62 16.17
CA GLU A 205 7.01 -7.79 16.37
C GLU A 205 5.54 -7.35 16.38
N LEU A 206 4.63 -8.28 16.10
CA LEU A 206 3.19 -8.00 16.13
C LEU A 206 2.74 -7.43 17.50
N SER A 207 3.40 -7.83 18.59
CA SER A 207 3.13 -7.31 19.94
C SER A 207 3.54 -5.86 20.16
N ASP A 208 4.35 -5.28 19.28
CA ASP A 208 4.76 -3.88 19.37
C ASP A 208 3.66 -2.92 18.86
N TYR A 209 2.71 -3.45 18.09
CA TYR A 209 1.53 -2.72 17.62
C TYR A 209 0.45 -2.70 18.70
N GLU A 210 0.34 -1.56 19.40
CA GLU A 210 -0.67 -1.31 20.44
C GLU A 210 -2.03 -0.86 19.87
N VAL A 211 -2.15 -0.79 18.55
CA VAL A 211 -3.38 -0.45 17.82
C VAL A 211 -3.88 -1.68 17.07
N PRO A 212 -5.20 -1.86 16.89
CA PRO A 212 -5.71 -2.93 16.05
C PRO A 212 -5.22 -2.71 14.62
N LEU A 213 -4.55 -3.70 14.06
CA LEU A 213 -4.17 -3.72 12.65
C LEU A 213 -5.29 -4.36 11.84
N ASP A 214 -5.44 -3.90 10.60
CA ASP A 214 -6.30 -4.49 9.58
C ASP A 214 -5.47 -5.34 8.60
N GLY A 215 -4.18 -5.04 8.47
CA GLY A 215 -3.27 -5.73 7.57
C GLY A 215 -1.88 -5.95 8.15
N MET A 216 -1.18 -6.93 7.57
CA MET A 216 0.25 -7.13 7.76
C MET A 216 0.94 -7.24 6.40
N GLU A 217 1.92 -6.38 6.22
CA GLU A 217 2.82 -6.40 5.09
C GLU A 217 4.02 -7.31 5.33
N PHE A 218 4.43 -8.01 4.28
CA PHE A 218 5.56 -8.92 4.31
C PHE A 218 6.28 -9.03 2.96
N HIS A 219 7.58 -9.30 3.04
CA HIS A 219 8.36 -9.73 1.89
C HIS A 219 8.37 -11.27 1.77
N PRO A 220 8.34 -11.84 0.54
CA PRO A 220 8.26 -13.29 0.30
C PRO A 220 9.20 -14.14 1.14
N ASP A 221 10.44 -13.68 1.29
CA ASP A 221 11.50 -14.40 2.01
C ASP A 221 11.26 -14.55 3.52
N PHE A 222 10.31 -13.80 4.10
CA PHE A 222 10.09 -13.75 5.54
C PHE A 222 8.72 -14.27 5.97
N MET A 223 7.83 -14.59 5.04
CA MET A 223 6.59 -15.25 5.42
C MET A 223 6.86 -16.71 5.80
N THR A 224 6.33 -17.11 6.95
CA THR A 224 6.36 -18.49 7.41
C THR A 224 4.95 -18.95 7.68
N ARG A 225 4.74 -20.27 7.67
CA ARG A 225 3.43 -20.85 7.99
C ARG A 225 2.90 -20.38 9.35
N THR A 226 3.76 -20.31 10.38
CA THR A 226 3.34 -19.84 11.70
C THR A 226 2.90 -18.38 11.69
N ARG A 227 3.59 -17.51 10.94
CA ARG A 227 3.22 -16.10 10.78
C ARG A 227 1.88 -15.97 10.06
N GLU A 228 1.73 -16.67 8.93
CA GLU A 228 0.49 -16.69 8.16
C GLU A 228 -0.70 -17.17 8.99
N GLU A 229 -0.58 -18.32 9.66
CA GLU A 229 -1.64 -18.87 10.53
C GLU A 229 -1.98 -17.89 11.66
N THR A 230 -0.99 -17.19 12.22
CA THR A 230 -1.20 -16.17 13.26
C THR A 230 -1.96 -14.97 12.72
N TYR A 231 -1.53 -14.40 11.58
CA TYR A 231 -2.16 -13.21 11.01
C TYR A 231 -3.59 -13.50 10.56
N ARG A 232 -3.83 -14.65 9.92
CA ARG A 232 -5.19 -15.05 9.55
C ARG A 232 -6.07 -15.34 10.76
N ALA A 233 -5.54 -15.93 11.83
CA ALA A 233 -6.30 -16.14 13.06
C ALA A 233 -6.72 -14.83 13.74
N LEU A 234 -5.97 -13.74 13.50
CA LEU A 234 -6.30 -12.39 13.95
C LEU A 234 -7.20 -11.63 12.97
N GLY A 235 -7.51 -12.20 11.81
CA GLY A 235 -8.31 -11.56 10.77
C GLY A 235 -7.56 -10.49 9.98
N LEU A 236 -6.22 -10.50 10.03
CA LEU A 236 -5.41 -9.54 9.27
C LEU A 236 -5.37 -9.93 7.79
N GLU A 237 -5.53 -8.93 6.92
CA GLU A 237 -5.25 -9.06 5.50
C GLU A 237 -3.74 -9.11 5.26
N LEU A 238 -3.33 -9.88 4.26
CA LEU A 238 -1.92 -10.07 3.92
C LEU A 238 -1.56 -9.21 2.72
N PHE A 239 -0.51 -8.41 2.86
CA PHE A 239 0.05 -7.53 1.83
C PHE A 239 1.44 -8.05 1.49
N GLN A 240 1.62 -8.63 0.30
CA GLN A 240 2.96 -9.00 -0.14
C GLN A 240 3.60 -7.83 -0.87
N TRP A 241 4.79 -7.39 -0.47
CA TRP A 241 5.57 -6.45 -1.28
C TRP A 241 6.77 -7.14 -1.92
N SER A 242 7.10 -6.74 -3.14
CA SER A 242 8.26 -7.23 -3.87
C SER A 242 8.69 -6.21 -4.93
N PHE A 243 9.89 -5.67 -4.76
CA PHE A 243 10.49 -4.74 -5.72
C PHE A 243 10.70 -5.40 -7.10
N VAL A 244 11.15 -6.65 -7.12
CA VAL A 244 11.25 -7.49 -8.32
C VAL A 244 10.45 -8.78 -8.13
N MET A 245 9.65 -9.14 -9.12
CA MET A 245 8.85 -10.36 -9.12
C MET A 245 9.66 -11.56 -9.59
N THR A 246 10.38 -12.17 -8.66
CA THR A 246 11.13 -13.41 -8.89
C THR A 246 10.19 -14.64 -8.91
N PRO A 247 10.65 -15.82 -9.36
CA PRO A 247 9.91 -17.07 -9.21
C PRO A 247 9.47 -17.34 -7.76
N GLU A 248 10.32 -17.01 -6.78
CA GLU A 248 10.03 -17.14 -5.35
C GLU A 248 8.91 -16.19 -4.91
N ALA A 249 8.87 -14.96 -5.44
CA ALA A 249 7.78 -14.03 -5.19
C ALA A 249 6.44 -14.56 -5.73
N PHE A 250 6.43 -15.20 -6.91
CA PHE A 250 5.22 -15.84 -7.45
C PHE A 250 4.79 -17.10 -6.68
N ASP A 251 5.75 -17.96 -6.28
CA ASP A 251 5.46 -19.10 -5.39
C ASP A 251 4.89 -18.63 -4.05
N SER A 252 5.36 -17.50 -3.53
CA SER A 252 4.81 -16.85 -2.34
C SER A 252 3.36 -16.38 -2.54
N LEU A 253 3.02 -15.80 -3.71
CA LEU A 253 1.63 -15.44 -4.03
C LEU A 253 0.71 -16.67 -4.08
N GLU A 254 1.16 -17.77 -4.70
CA GLU A 254 0.39 -19.02 -4.77
C GLU A 254 0.24 -19.68 -3.40
N ARG A 255 1.29 -19.65 -2.57
CA ARG A 255 1.31 -20.33 -1.28
C ARG A 255 0.54 -19.59 -0.20
N TRP A 256 0.72 -18.28 -0.12
CA TRP A 256 0.20 -17.48 0.99
C TRP A 256 -1.07 -16.73 0.63
N GLU A 257 -1.46 -16.70 -0.64
CA GLU A 257 -2.70 -16.10 -1.13
C GLU A 257 -2.96 -14.72 -0.51
N PRO A 258 -2.05 -13.74 -0.66
CA PRO A 258 -2.24 -12.43 -0.08
C PRO A 258 -3.43 -11.71 -0.75
N ALA A 259 -4.07 -10.81 -0.01
CA ALA A 259 -5.14 -9.98 -0.56
C ALA A 259 -4.57 -8.91 -1.50
N PHE A 260 -3.33 -8.47 -1.27
CA PHE A 260 -2.66 -7.41 -2.01
C PHE A 260 -1.25 -7.82 -2.42
N VAL A 261 -0.81 -7.29 -3.55
CA VAL A 261 0.58 -7.34 -4.00
C VAL A 261 1.04 -5.93 -4.36
N LEU A 262 2.02 -5.43 -3.61
CA LEU A 262 2.74 -4.19 -3.90
C LEU A 262 3.93 -4.54 -4.78
N THR A 263 3.99 -3.96 -5.98
CA THR A 263 5.06 -4.27 -6.94
C THR A 263 5.38 -3.12 -7.87
N ASN A 264 6.63 -3.05 -8.31
CA ASN A 264 7.07 -2.20 -9.41
C ASN A 264 6.84 -2.85 -10.79
N GLU A 265 6.45 -4.13 -10.83
CA GLU A 265 6.25 -4.91 -12.07
C GLU A 265 4.78 -5.28 -12.28
N ALA A 266 3.87 -4.32 -12.07
CA ALA A 266 2.41 -4.54 -12.11
C ALA A 266 1.92 -5.26 -13.38
N ARG A 267 2.53 -5.00 -14.55
CA ARG A 267 2.17 -5.69 -15.80
C ARG A 267 2.53 -7.17 -15.78
N LEU A 268 3.66 -7.53 -15.18
CA LEU A 268 4.08 -8.92 -15.04
C LEU A 268 3.14 -9.67 -14.10
N VAL A 269 2.78 -9.06 -12.97
CA VAL A 269 1.81 -9.62 -12.02
C VAL A 269 0.43 -9.76 -12.64
N ARG A 270 -0.07 -8.74 -13.35
CA ARG A 270 -1.37 -8.84 -14.05
C ARG A 270 -1.38 -9.97 -15.07
N ASN A 271 -0.31 -10.12 -15.85
CA ASN A 271 -0.17 -11.26 -16.77
C ASN A 271 -0.18 -12.62 -16.07
N TRP A 272 0.32 -12.71 -14.84
CA TRP A 272 0.32 -13.94 -14.06
C TRP A 272 -1.09 -14.25 -13.50
N ILE A 273 -1.83 -13.23 -13.02
CA ILE A 273 -3.21 -13.39 -12.55
C ILE A 273 -4.14 -13.88 -13.68
N GLU A 274 -4.03 -13.28 -14.87
CA GLU A 274 -4.96 -13.52 -16.00
C GLU A 274 -4.65 -14.78 -16.83
N ARG A 275 -3.71 -15.64 -16.39
CA ARG A 275 -3.31 -16.89 -17.07
C ARG A 275 -3.88 -18.13 -16.40
#